data_AF-A0A0P4VTR6-F1
#
_entry.id   AF-A0A0P4VTR6-F1
#
_cell.length_a   1.000
_cell.length_b   1.000
_cell.length_c   1.000
_cell.angle_alpha   90.00
_cell.angle_beta   90.00
_cell.angle_gamma   90.00
#
_symmetry.space_group_name_H-M   'P 1'
#
loop_
_entity.id
_entity.type
_entity.pdbx_description
1 polymer ?
#
loop_
_entity_poly.entity_id
_entity_poly.type
_entity_poly.pdbx_seq_one_letter_code
_entity_poly.pdbx_strand_id
1 'polypeptide(L)'
;MVVVNPNYEFLYVDVDSNGRVSDGEVWAHSTLFRRFEGGTTGLPDDDQLPGSHGTMPYVFVGDDTFPLKYDLIKLYPFKAQDDEQRIYYRLPRVRHIVENAFGIITSRFQILSCHTMGTKENGKT
;
A
#
# COMPACT_ATOMS: atom_id res chain seq x y z
N MET A 1 9.70 2.93 -3.30
CA MET A 1 8.51 2.61 -2.47
C MET A 1 7.65 3.86 -2.29
N VAL A 2 6.33 3.75 -2.24
CA VAL A 2 5.43 4.89 -1.96
C VAL A 2 4.37 4.54 -0.93
N VAL A 3 3.89 5.52 -0.19
CA VAL A 3 2.71 5.42 0.68
C VAL A 3 1.73 6.52 0.32
N VAL A 4 0.48 6.13 0.13
CA VAL A 4 -0.61 7.03 -0.29
C VAL A 4 -1.77 6.87 0.69
N ASN A 5 -2.39 7.99 1.07
CA ASN A 5 -3.57 7.98 1.93
C ASN A 5 -4.88 7.85 1.11
N PRO A 6 -6.04 7.66 1.77
CA PRO A 6 -7.32 7.57 1.08
C PRO A 6 -7.74 8.81 0.26
N ASN A 7 -7.09 9.96 0.48
CA ASN A 7 -7.33 11.22 -0.24
C ASN A 7 -6.45 11.38 -1.49
N TYR A 8 -5.73 10.33 -1.90
CA TYR A 8 -4.77 10.35 -3.02
C TYR A 8 -3.54 11.23 -2.77
N GLU A 9 -3.20 11.49 -1.51
CA GLU A 9 -2.02 12.27 -1.14
C GLU A 9 -0.84 11.33 -0.86
N PHE A 10 0.32 11.65 -1.43
CA PHE A 10 1.55 10.91 -1.20
C PHE A 10 2.14 11.33 0.14
N LEU A 11 2.07 10.44 1.13
CA LEU A 11 2.60 10.67 2.48
C LEU A 11 4.11 10.36 2.55
N TYR A 12 4.56 9.42 1.72
CA TYR A 12 5.95 9.00 1.67
C TYR A 12 6.31 8.57 0.25
N VAL A 13 7.47 9.01 -0.21
CA VAL A 13 8.05 8.58 -1.48
C VAL A 13 9.53 8.28 -1.24
N ASP A 14 9.92 7.05 -1.54
CA ASP A 14 11.29 6.58 -1.54
C ASP A 14 11.67 6.24 -2.99
N VAL A 15 12.56 7.04 -3.55
CA VAL A 15 13.08 6.83 -4.90
C VAL A 15 14.39 6.09 -4.76
N ASP A 16 14.31 4.77 -4.66
CA ASP A 16 15.51 3.95 -4.68
C ASP A 16 16.06 3.88 -6.11
N SER A 17 17.37 4.04 -6.26
CA SER A 17 18.05 4.26 -7.54
C SER A 17 18.55 2.96 -8.18
N ASN A 18 18.44 1.83 -7.48
CA ASN A 18 19.08 0.59 -7.92
C ASN A 18 18.04 -0.50 -8.24
N GLY A 19 17.72 -0.70 -9.53
CA GLY A 19 16.72 -1.67 -10.02
C GLY A 19 17.07 -3.16 -9.85
N ARG A 20 17.98 -3.50 -8.94
CA ARG A 20 18.40 -4.88 -8.61
C ARG A 20 18.03 -5.29 -7.18
N VAL A 21 17.50 -4.38 -6.39
CA VAL A 21 17.15 -4.58 -4.99
C VAL A 21 15.72 -5.13 -4.91
N SER A 22 15.50 -6.16 -4.10
CA SER A 22 14.15 -6.73 -3.91
C SER A 22 13.25 -5.76 -3.12
N ASP A 23 11.94 -5.82 -3.32
CA ASP A 23 10.99 -4.94 -2.59
C ASP A 23 11.12 -5.05 -1.06
N GLY A 24 11.42 -6.25 -0.56
CA GLY A 24 11.66 -6.49 0.87
C GLY A 24 12.98 -5.87 1.38
N GLU A 25 14.00 -5.77 0.53
CA GLU A 25 15.27 -5.13 0.87
C GLU A 25 15.13 -3.60 0.79
N VAL A 26 14.39 -3.06 -0.20
CA VAL A 26 14.00 -1.65 -0.24
C VAL A 26 13.22 -1.26 1.02
N TRP A 27 12.28 -2.11 1.46
CA TRP A 27 11.58 -1.91 2.72
C TRP A 27 12.54 -1.87 3.91
N ALA A 28 13.38 -2.89 4.09
CA ALA A 28 14.29 -2.99 5.23
C ALA A 28 15.29 -1.82 5.33
N HIS A 29 15.69 -1.23 4.19
CA HIS A 29 16.59 -0.08 4.15
C HIS A 29 15.87 1.28 4.18
N SER A 30 14.55 1.31 4.00
CA SER A 30 13.77 2.55 3.96
C SER A 30 13.78 3.31 5.28
N THR A 31 13.65 4.63 5.20
CA THR A 31 13.45 5.46 6.40
C THR A 31 12.12 5.16 7.09
N LEU A 32 11.13 4.72 6.32
CA LEU A 32 9.81 4.32 6.81
C LEU A 32 9.90 3.09 7.71
N PHE A 33 10.66 2.06 7.33
CA PHE A 33 10.86 0.87 8.16
C PHE A 33 11.55 1.21 9.49
N ARG A 34 12.56 2.09 9.48
CA ARG A 34 13.18 2.57 10.73
C ARG A 34 12.19 3.30 11.64
N ARG A 35 11.30 4.11 11.07
CA ARG A 35 10.22 4.76 11.84
C ARG A 35 9.20 3.77 12.37
N PHE A 36 8.96 2.70 11.62
CA PHE A 36 8.10 1.60 12.02
C PHE A 36 8.68 0.84 13.23
N GLU A 37 9.94 0.42 13.17
CA GLU A 37 10.62 -0.24 14.29
C GLU A 37 10.75 0.69 15.52
N GLY A 38 10.93 2.00 15.29
CA GLY A 38 11.05 3.00 16.35
C GLY A 38 9.72 3.43 16.98
N GLY A 39 8.57 2.97 16.49
CA GLY A 39 7.25 3.40 16.97
C GLY A 39 6.92 4.86 16.65
N THR A 40 7.61 5.48 15.70
CA THR A 40 7.45 6.88 15.29
C THR A 40 6.96 6.98 13.84
N THR A 41 6.02 6.12 13.45
CA THR A 41 5.43 6.10 12.09
C THR A 41 4.71 7.40 11.75
N GLY A 42 4.31 8.18 12.77
CA GLY A 42 3.54 9.40 12.60
C GLY A 42 2.08 9.13 12.23
N LEU A 43 1.61 7.91 12.48
CA LEU A 43 0.19 7.60 12.40
C LEU A 43 -0.56 8.36 13.51
N PRO A 44 -1.80 8.79 13.26
CA PRO A 44 -2.64 9.35 14.31
C PRO A 44 -2.91 8.30 15.39
N ASP A 45 -3.27 8.76 16.58
CA ASP A 45 -3.78 7.89 17.65
C ASP A 45 -5.06 7.17 17.19
N ASP A 46 -5.35 6.02 17.81
CA ASP A 46 -6.53 5.21 17.53
C ASP A 46 -7.81 6.06 17.51
N ASP A 47 -8.60 5.93 16.43
CA ASP A 47 -9.83 6.69 16.25
C ASP A 47 -11.06 5.78 16.30
N GLN A 48 -12.20 6.36 16.67
CA GLN A 48 -13.47 5.64 16.70
C GLN A 48 -13.99 5.44 15.28
N LEU A 49 -14.32 4.19 14.96
CA LEU A 49 -14.95 3.90 13.67
C LEU A 49 -16.35 4.55 13.60
N PRO A 50 -16.72 5.17 12.47
CA PRO A 50 -18.04 5.78 12.32
C PRO A 50 -19.16 4.77 12.59
N GLY A 51 -19.95 5.02 13.64
CA GLY A 51 -21.07 4.15 14.04
C GLY A 51 -20.67 2.96 14.93
N SER A 52 -19.46 2.94 15.49
CA SER A 52 -19.01 1.95 16.48
C SER A 52 -18.54 2.64 17.77
N HIS A 53 -18.63 1.92 18.89
CA HIS A 53 -18.01 2.34 20.16
C HIS A 53 -16.56 1.85 20.30
N GLY A 54 -16.06 1.06 19.34
CA GLY A 54 -14.68 0.55 19.34
C GLY A 54 -13.71 1.52 18.67
N THR A 55 -12.55 1.72 19.31
CA THR A 55 -11.38 2.38 18.73
C THR A 55 -10.62 1.40 17.83
N MET A 56 -10.08 1.90 16.72
CA MET A 56 -9.29 1.11 15.79
C MET A 56 -7.99 1.86 15.47
N PRO A 57 -6.83 1.20 15.54
CA PRO A 57 -5.57 1.81 15.13
C PRO A 57 -5.56 2.07 13.62
N TYR A 58 -4.85 3.12 13.23
CA TYR A 58 -4.47 3.30 11.83
C TYR A 58 -3.41 2.26 11.46
N VAL A 59 -3.56 1.67 10.28
CA VAL A 59 -2.67 0.61 9.80
C VAL A 59 -2.27 0.88 8.36
N PHE A 60 -1.02 0.55 8.03
CA PHE A 60 -0.57 0.49 6.65
C PHE A 60 -1.07 -0.80 6.00
N VAL A 61 -1.28 -0.74 4.68
CA VAL A 61 -1.67 -1.90 3.88
C VAL A 61 -0.61 -2.11 2.81
N GLY A 62 0.08 -3.25 2.87
CA GLY A 62 1.17 -3.61 1.98
C GLY A 62 0.85 -4.83 1.11
N ASP A 63 1.60 -5.00 0.03
CA ASP A 63 1.50 -6.18 -0.82
C ASP A 63 2.05 -7.46 -0.14
N ASP A 64 2.02 -8.57 -0.87
CA ASP A 64 2.38 -9.90 -0.37
C ASP A 64 3.87 -10.02 0.04
N THR A 65 4.72 -9.08 -0.38
CA THR A 65 6.16 -9.08 -0.10
C THR A 65 6.53 -8.56 1.29
N PHE A 66 5.60 -7.88 1.96
CA PHE A 66 5.85 -7.31 3.28
C PHE A 66 5.55 -8.30 4.43
N PRO A 67 6.33 -8.25 5.52
CA PRO A 67 6.06 -9.05 6.72
C PRO A 67 4.79 -8.56 7.43
N LEU A 68 3.99 -9.48 7.97
CA LEU A 68 2.83 -9.13 8.79
C LEU A 68 3.30 -8.49 10.10
N LYS A 69 2.84 -7.28 10.38
CA LYS A 69 3.06 -6.58 11.66
C LYS A 69 1.77 -5.94 12.16
N TYR A 70 1.76 -5.54 13.43
CA TYR A 70 0.59 -4.93 14.06
C TYR A 70 0.06 -3.72 13.28
N ASP A 71 0.96 -2.85 12.79
CA ASP A 71 0.58 -1.68 11.99
C ASP A 71 0.70 -1.90 10.46
N LEU A 72 0.87 -3.15 10.00
CA LEU A 72 1.01 -3.48 8.58
C LEU A 72 0.18 -4.72 8.21
N ILE A 73 -0.97 -4.46 7.59
CA ILE A 73 -1.87 -5.50 7.07
C ILE A 73 -1.41 -5.94 5.69
N LYS A 74 -1.31 -7.26 5.54
CA LYS A 74 -0.98 -7.92 4.29
C LYS A 74 -2.22 -8.08 3.41
N LEU A 75 -2.11 -7.68 2.14
CA LEU A 75 -3.16 -7.94 1.14
C LEU A 75 -3.28 -9.45 0.89
N TYR A 76 -4.32 -10.08 1.41
CA TYR A 76 -4.58 -11.50 1.14
C TYR A 76 -5.09 -11.71 -0.28
N PRO A 77 -4.61 -12.75 -1.00
CA PRO A 77 -5.18 -13.13 -2.28
C PRO A 77 -6.63 -13.56 -2.10
N PHE A 78 -7.50 -12.99 -2.94
CA PHE A 78 -8.95 -13.15 -2.90
C PHE A 78 -9.34 -14.61 -3.20
N LYS A 79 -9.33 -15.48 -2.18
CA LYS A 79 -9.91 -16.84 -2.25
C LYS A 79 -11.08 -16.90 -1.26
N ALA A 80 -12.20 -17.44 -1.74
CA ALA A 80 -13.49 -17.65 -1.07
C ALA A 80 -13.51 -17.30 0.43
N GLN A 81 -14.13 -16.16 0.75
CA GLN A 81 -14.13 -15.58 2.09
C GLN A 81 -15.50 -15.72 2.76
N ASP A 82 -15.48 -16.04 4.06
CA ASP A 82 -16.66 -16.13 4.94
C ASP A 82 -17.09 -14.72 5.42
N ASP A 83 -18.28 -14.59 6.01
CA ASP A 83 -18.84 -13.28 6.44
C ASP A 83 -17.95 -12.52 7.45
N GLU A 84 -17.14 -13.24 8.24
CA GLU A 84 -16.18 -12.63 9.18
C GLU A 84 -14.98 -11.96 8.48
N GLN A 85 -14.72 -12.33 7.22
CA GLN A 85 -13.61 -11.82 6.42
C GLN A 85 -14.00 -10.62 5.56
N ARG A 86 -15.16 -10.02 5.80
CA ARG A 86 -15.71 -8.90 5.04
C ARG A 86 -14.81 -7.66 5.01
N ILE A 87 -13.92 -7.50 5.99
CA ILE A 87 -12.88 -6.43 6.01
C ILE A 87 -11.88 -6.65 4.86
N TYR A 88 -11.51 -7.90 4.56
CA TYR A 88 -10.59 -8.23 3.48
C TYR A 88 -11.16 -7.88 2.09
N TYR A 89 -12.48 -7.78 1.91
CA TYR A 89 -13.07 -7.30 0.66
C TYR A 89 -12.72 -5.83 0.34
N ARG A 90 -12.40 -5.03 1.36
CA ARG A 90 -11.99 -3.61 1.16
C ARG A 90 -10.52 -3.47 0.80
N LEU A 91 -9.70 -4.47 1.12
CA LEU A 91 -8.25 -4.44 0.91
C LEU A 91 -7.85 -4.28 -0.56
N PRO A 92 -8.46 -4.97 -1.54
CA PRO A 92 -8.21 -4.69 -2.96
C PRO A 92 -8.47 -3.23 -3.34
N ARG A 93 -9.48 -2.58 -2.76
CA ARG A 93 -9.80 -1.17 -3.03
C ARG A 93 -8.67 -0.23 -2.60
N VAL A 94 -7.91 -0.59 -1.56
CA VAL A 94 -6.75 0.19 -1.12
C VAL A 94 -5.67 0.21 -2.20
N ARG A 95 -5.47 -0.91 -2.91
CA ARG A 95 -4.53 -0.96 -4.05
C ARG A 95 -4.96 0.00 -5.17
N HIS A 96 -6.25 0.07 -5.47
CA HIS A 96 -6.77 1.00 -6.47
C HIS A 96 -6.51 2.48 -6.12
N ILE A 97 -6.41 2.83 -4.83
CA ILE A 97 -6.11 4.21 -4.40
C ILE A 97 -4.72 4.62 -4.88
N VAL A 98 -3.72 3.75 -4.71
CA VAL A 98 -2.35 4.00 -5.16
C VAL A 98 -2.31 4.12 -6.68
N GLU A 99 -2.94 3.19 -7.41
CA GLU A 99 -3.01 3.21 -8.88
C GLU A 99 -3.70 4.49 -9.40
N ASN A 100 -4.80 4.90 -8.77
CA ASN A 100 -5.52 6.13 -9.11
C ASN A 100 -4.69 7.39 -8.81
N ALA A 101 -3.98 7.43 -7.68
CA ALA A 101 -3.11 8.57 -7.35
C ALA A 101 -2.00 8.74 -8.41
N PHE A 102 -1.39 7.64 -8.84
CA PHE A 102 -0.45 7.67 -9.98
C PHE A 102 -1.13 8.09 -11.27
N GLY A 103 -2.34 7.60 -11.56
CA GLY A 103 -3.13 8.02 -12.73
C GLY A 103 -3.40 9.53 -12.77
N ILE A 104 -3.71 10.15 -11.62
CA ILE A 104 -3.90 11.60 -11.49
C ILE A 104 -2.59 12.33 -11.84
N ILE A 105 -1.45 11.91 -11.29
CA ILE A 105 -0.14 12.52 -11.59
C ILE A 105 0.21 12.37 -13.07
N THR A 106 0.04 11.18 -13.64
CA THR A 106 0.31 10.91 -15.05
C THR A 106 -0.56 11.78 -15.96
N SER A 107 -1.86 11.91 -15.66
CA SER A 107 -2.77 12.74 -16.44
C SER A 107 -2.45 14.24 -16.35
N ARG A 108 -2.09 14.71 -15.16
CA ARG A 108 -1.84 16.15 -14.92
C ARG A 108 -0.49 16.62 -15.42
N PHE A 109 0.56 15.84 -15.18
CA PHE A 109 1.94 16.27 -15.41
C PHE A 109 2.62 15.52 -16.55
N GLN A 110 2.07 14.41 -17.03
CA GLN A 110 2.65 13.55 -18.08
C GLN A 110 4.04 12.96 -17.75
N ILE A 111 4.53 13.15 -16.52
CA ILE A 111 5.88 12.76 -16.08
C ILE A 111 6.08 11.23 -16.07
N LEU A 112 5.00 10.46 -15.91
CA LEU A 112 5.02 8.98 -15.84
C LEU A 112 4.48 8.30 -17.11
N SER A 113 4.19 9.07 -18.17
CA SER A 113 3.63 8.54 -19.42
C SER A 113 4.61 7.66 -20.21
N CYS A 114 5.87 7.55 -19.78
CA CYS A 114 6.93 6.80 -20.46
C CYS A 114 7.30 5.49 -19.73
N HIS A 115 6.33 4.67 -19.30
CA HIS A 115 6.58 3.22 -19.10
C HIS A 115 5.33 2.33 -18.95
N THR A 116 4.16 2.70 -19.48
CA THR A 116 3.01 1.77 -19.49
C THR A 116 2.95 1.00 -20.81
N MET A 117 3.95 0.15 -21.06
CA MET A 117 3.76 -1.04 -21.90
C MET A 117 3.89 -2.26 -21.01
N GLY A 118 2.85 -2.51 -20.21
CA GLY A 118 2.61 -3.85 -19.68
C GLY A 118 2.28 -4.76 -20.85
N THR A 119 3.28 -5.49 -21.34
CA THR A 119 3.03 -6.64 -22.22
C THR A 119 2.24 -7.66 -21.42
N LYS A 120 0.94 -7.77 -21.71
CA LYS A 120 0.19 -8.98 -21.43
C LYS A 120 0.87 -10.10 -22.24
N GLU A 121 1.73 -10.88 -21.60
CA GLU A 121 2.16 -12.14 -22.20
C GLU A 121 0.97 -13.09 -22.19
N ASN A 122 0.64 -13.52 -23.41
CA ASN A 122 -0.49 -14.36 -23.72
C ASN A 122 -0.39 -15.72 -23.01
N GLY A 123 -1.42 -16.07 -22.25
CA GLY A 123 -1.74 -17.46 -21.98
C GLY A 123 -2.09 -18.18 -23.29
N LYS A 124 -1.16 -18.98 -23.79
CA LYS A 124 -1.42 -20.11 -24.69
C LYS A 124 -0.57 -21.29 -24.26
N THR A 125 -1.18 -22.24 -23.57
CA THR A 125 -1.13 -23.67 -23.90
C THR A 125 -2.29 -24.36 -23.22
#